data_AF-A0A5Q4DDW5-F1
#
_entry.id   AF-A0A5Q4DDW5-F1
#
_cell.length_a   1.000
_cell.length_b   1.000
_cell.length_c   1.000
_cell.angle_alpha   90.00
_cell.angle_beta   90.00
_cell.angle_gamma   90.00
#
_symmetry.space_group_name_H-M   'P 1'
#
loop_
_entity.id
_entity.type
_entity.pdbx_description
1 polymer ?
#
loop_
_entity_poly.entity_id
_entity_poly.type
_entity_poly.pdbx_seq_one_letter_code
_entity_poly.pdbx_strand_id
1 'polypeptide(L)'
;MIHAPEFYRNFDAGFAEASPPASVARAKGAPSRYTARTPAGPVRFWFRVNSKASAIPNQPGEFWPVVSDADDALLSWYQFASAGSVEAIQAQQQRVYDKVAAQHSFEHEVWQLTRDAGLPILLHHVRTPPEPRFPHHALHYLDAEDAREWGRLLGGQIRDWLEACAASPETLEQHMWRVHWAE
;
A
#
# COMPACT_ATOMS: atom_id res chain seq x y z
N MET A 1 -17.75 -6.98 3.72
CA MET A 1 -16.42 -7.55 3.38
C MET A 1 -16.23 -7.36 1.90
N ILE A 2 -15.08 -6.86 1.47
CA ILE A 2 -14.73 -6.86 0.05
C ILE A 2 -13.72 -7.95 -0.23
N HIS A 3 -13.94 -8.73 -1.29
CA HIS A 3 -12.97 -9.72 -1.73
C HIS A 3 -11.90 -9.07 -2.62
N ALA A 4 -10.77 -9.75 -2.82
CA ALA A 4 -9.65 -9.23 -3.60
C ALA A 4 -10.05 -8.65 -4.99
N PRO A 5 -10.95 -9.26 -5.79
CA PRO A 5 -11.37 -8.67 -7.07
C PRO A 5 -12.05 -7.30 -6.91
N GLU A 6 -12.83 -7.13 -5.83
CA GLU A 6 -13.50 -5.87 -5.53
C GLU A 6 -12.53 -4.82 -5.00
N PHE A 7 -11.58 -5.22 -4.15
CA PHE A 7 -10.46 -4.35 -3.78
C PHE A 7 -9.77 -3.80 -5.02
N TYR A 8 -9.34 -4.68 -5.94
CA TYR A 8 -8.61 -4.29 -7.14
C TYR A 8 -9.39 -3.33 -8.03
N ARG A 9 -10.68 -3.61 -8.25
CA ARG A 9 -11.54 -2.74 -9.04
C ARG A 9 -11.64 -1.33 -8.46
N ASN A 10 -11.87 -1.21 -7.15
CA ASN A 10 -12.02 0.09 -6.48
C ASN A 10 -10.68 0.83 -6.37
N PHE A 11 -9.60 0.10 -6.05
CA PHE A 11 -8.26 0.64 -6.04
C PHE A 11 -7.87 1.22 -7.40
N ASP A 12 -8.11 0.48 -8.49
CA ASP A 12 -7.76 0.95 -9.83
C ASP A 12 -8.58 2.17 -10.25
N ALA A 13 -9.84 2.25 -9.83
CA ALA A 13 -10.67 3.43 -10.07
C ALA A 13 -10.09 4.67 -9.37
N GLY A 14 -9.74 4.55 -8.08
CA GLY A 14 -9.10 5.64 -7.34
C GLY A 14 -7.73 6.01 -7.90
N PHE A 15 -6.93 5.01 -8.28
CA PHE A 15 -5.63 5.22 -8.90
C PHE A 15 -5.75 5.97 -10.23
N ALA A 16 -6.72 5.62 -11.07
CA ALA A 16 -6.98 6.33 -12.32
C ALA A 16 -7.49 7.76 -12.08
N GLU A 17 -8.31 7.99 -11.07
CA GLU A 17 -8.82 9.33 -10.71
C GLU A 17 -7.71 10.30 -10.30
N ALA A 18 -6.64 9.79 -9.68
CA ALA A 18 -5.46 10.59 -9.37
C ALA A 18 -4.66 11.04 -10.60
N SER A 19 -5.06 10.62 -11.81
CA SER A 19 -4.44 11.00 -13.09
C SER A 19 -2.93 10.72 -13.11
N PRO A 20 -2.50 9.45 -12.95
CA PRO A 20 -1.09 9.09 -12.93
C PRO A 20 -0.42 9.49 -14.26
N PRO A 21 0.90 9.74 -14.27
CA PRO A 21 1.62 10.12 -15.48
C PRO A 21 1.41 9.11 -16.61
N ALA A 22 1.39 9.58 -17.85
CA ALA A 22 1.22 8.72 -19.03
C ALA A 22 2.32 7.64 -19.20
N SER A 23 3.44 7.78 -18.48
CA SER A 23 4.50 6.76 -18.40
C SER A 23 4.08 5.53 -17.59
N VAL A 24 3.00 5.60 -16.81
CA VAL A 24 2.44 4.52 -16.01
C VAL A 24 1.35 3.80 -16.80
N ALA A 25 1.55 2.51 -17.01
CA ALA A 25 0.59 1.64 -17.69
C ALA A 25 0.14 0.50 -16.76
N ARG A 26 -1.17 0.30 -16.65
CA ARG A 26 -1.76 -0.86 -15.95
C ARG A 26 -1.72 -2.09 -16.86
N ALA A 27 -1.14 -3.19 -16.39
CA ALA A 27 -1.22 -4.48 -17.07
C ALA A 27 -2.62 -5.10 -16.91
N LYS A 28 -3.03 -5.98 -17.83
CA LYS A 28 -4.31 -6.70 -17.71
C LYS A 28 -4.26 -7.74 -16.59
N GLY A 29 -5.40 -7.99 -15.95
CA GLY A 29 -5.57 -9.04 -14.92
C GLY A 29 -5.52 -8.53 -13.47
N ALA A 30 -5.52 -9.50 -12.54
CA ALA A 30 -5.33 -9.33 -11.11
C ALA A 30 -4.09 -10.15 -10.66
N PRO A 31 -3.26 -9.68 -9.72
CA PRO A 31 -3.38 -8.40 -9.01
C PRO A 31 -3.19 -7.20 -9.95
N SER A 32 -3.62 -6.01 -9.52
CA SER A 32 -3.40 -4.78 -10.27
C SER A 32 -1.91 -4.47 -10.36
N ARG A 33 -1.31 -4.85 -11.49
CA ARG A 33 0.10 -4.62 -11.83
C ARG A 33 0.22 -3.41 -12.73
N TYR A 34 1.25 -2.63 -12.49
CA TYR A 34 1.58 -1.41 -13.19
C TYR A 34 3.04 -1.45 -13.63
N THR A 35 3.34 -0.75 -14.71
CA THR A 35 4.70 -0.53 -15.19
C THR A 35 4.86 0.95 -15.49
N ALA A 36 5.86 1.58 -14.88
CA ALA A 36 6.27 2.94 -15.18
C ALA A 36 7.56 2.93 -15.99
N ARG A 37 7.62 3.70 -17.07
CA ARG A 37 8.87 3.93 -17.81
C ARG A 37 9.64 5.07 -17.15
N THR A 38 10.89 4.82 -16.76
CA THR A 38 11.81 5.84 -16.25
C THR A 38 13.10 5.88 -17.10
N PRO A 39 13.90 6.96 -17.03
CA PRO A 39 15.21 7.01 -17.67
C PRO A 39 16.18 5.90 -17.20
N ALA A 40 16.05 5.44 -15.95
CA ALA A 40 16.87 4.37 -15.38
C ALA A 40 16.38 2.96 -15.77
N GLY A 41 15.23 2.85 -16.43
CA GLY A 41 14.59 1.58 -16.80
C GLY A 41 13.13 1.49 -16.37
N PRO A 42 12.41 0.44 -16.78
CA PRO A 42 11.06 0.20 -16.31
C PRO A 42 11.03 -0.14 -14.81
N VAL A 43 10.11 0.47 -14.08
CA VAL A 43 9.74 0.08 -12.71
C VAL A 43 8.40 -0.65 -12.75
N ARG A 44 8.33 -1.82 -12.13
CA ARG A 44 7.11 -2.62 -11.98
C ARG A 44 6.60 -2.45 -10.56
N PHE A 45 5.30 -2.23 -10.41
CA PHE A 45 4.70 -2.21 -9.08
C PHE A 45 3.30 -2.81 -9.07
N TRP A 46 2.93 -3.40 -7.95
CA TRP A 46 1.59 -3.94 -7.73
C TRP A 46 1.23 -3.93 -6.26
N PHE A 47 -0.07 -3.95 -6.00
CA PHE A 47 -0.60 -3.91 -4.64
C PHE A 47 -1.15 -5.30 -4.31
N ARG A 48 -0.43 -6.07 -3.50
CA ARG A 48 -0.80 -7.47 -3.24
C ARG A 48 -1.69 -7.56 -2.01
N VAL A 49 -2.90 -8.05 -2.19
CA VAL A 49 -3.86 -8.31 -1.10
C VAL A 49 -3.50 -9.61 -0.37
N ASN A 50 -3.62 -9.59 0.96
CA ASN A 50 -3.65 -10.79 1.79
C ASN A 50 -5.04 -11.43 1.73
N SER A 51 -5.20 -12.46 0.90
CA SER A 51 -6.50 -13.12 0.74
C SER A 51 -7.05 -13.74 2.03
N LYS A 52 -6.17 -14.11 2.99
CA LYS A 52 -6.59 -14.69 4.27
C LYS A 52 -7.16 -13.62 5.19
N ALA A 53 -6.46 -12.51 5.39
CA ALA A 53 -6.94 -11.40 6.22
C ALA A 53 -8.22 -10.78 5.64
N SER A 54 -8.29 -10.65 4.32
CA SER A 54 -9.42 -10.03 3.61
C SER A 54 -10.69 -10.88 3.58
N ALA A 55 -10.62 -12.14 4.03
CA ALA A 55 -11.74 -13.06 4.07
C ALA A 55 -12.45 -13.11 5.44
N ILE A 56 -12.00 -12.35 6.44
CA ILE A 56 -12.59 -12.37 7.78
C ILE A 56 -13.64 -11.25 7.90
N PRO A 57 -14.91 -11.57 8.23
CA PRO A 57 -15.96 -10.56 8.32
C PRO A 57 -15.65 -9.51 9.39
N ASN A 58 -15.93 -8.24 9.06
CA ASN A 58 -15.75 -7.10 9.97
C ASN A 58 -14.31 -6.93 10.52
N GLN A 59 -13.32 -7.55 9.86
CA GLN A 59 -11.92 -7.28 10.09
C GLN A 59 -11.36 -6.47 8.92
N PRO A 60 -10.34 -5.62 9.15
CA PRO A 60 -9.63 -5.02 8.05
C PRO A 60 -8.94 -6.10 7.21
N GLY A 61 -9.06 -5.98 5.90
CA GLY A 61 -8.15 -6.64 4.97
C GLY A 61 -6.79 -5.98 5.00
N GLU A 62 -5.79 -6.68 4.47
CA GLU A 62 -4.41 -6.21 4.36
C GLU A 62 -3.95 -6.25 2.90
N PHE A 63 -3.09 -5.31 2.53
CA PHE A 63 -2.34 -5.34 1.29
C PHE A 63 -0.96 -4.71 1.47
N TRP A 64 -0.07 -4.91 0.51
CA TRP A 64 1.25 -4.27 0.52
C TRP A 64 1.64 -3.80 -0.88
N PRO A 65 2.32 -2.65 -0.99
CA PRO A 65 3.00 -2.28 -2.22
C PRO A 65 4.17 -3.23 -2.44
N VAL A 66 4.32 -3.73 -3.67
CA VAL A 66 5.50 -4.46 -4.11
C VAL A 66 6.04 -3.74 -5.33
N VAL A 67 7.34 -3.46 -5.31
CA VAL A 67 8.00 -2.67 -6.35
C VAL A 67 9.29 -3.37 -6.76
N SER A 68 9.56 -3.46 -8.06
CA SER A 68 10.82 -3.97 -8.59
C SER A 68 11.29 -3.18 -9.81
N ASP A 69 12.59 -3.22 -10.07
CA ASP A 69 13.18 -2.63 -11.27
C ASP A 69 13.10 -3.56 -12.49
N ALA A 70 13.85 -3.24 -13.54
CA ALA A 70 13.88 -4.00 -14.78
C ALA A 70 14.41 -5.42 -14.61
N ASP A 71 15.36 -5.61 -13.69
CA ASP A 71 16.08 -6.85 -13.38
C ASP A 71 15.42 -7.62 -12.22
N ASP A 72 14.20 -7.21 -11.84
CA ASP A 72 13.43 -7.75 -10.73
C ASP A 72 14.10 -7.57 -9.35
N ALA A 73 15.05 -6.63 -9.23
CA ALA A 73 15.59 -6.25 -7.94
C ALA A 73 14.53 -5.49 -7.12
N LEU A 74 14.47 -5.78 -5.83
CA LEU A 74 13.45 -5.23 -4.94
C LEU A 74 13.69 -3.74 -4.72
N LEU A 75 12.63 -2.95 -4.84
CA LEU A 75 12.54 -1.57 -4.38
C LEU A 75 11.47 -1.49 -3.27
N SER A 76 11.62 -0.52 -2.40
CA SER A 76 10.61 -0.15 -1.40
C SER A 76 9.91 1.11 -1.85
N TRP A 77 8.57 1.13 -1.78
CA TRP A 77 7.81 2.36 -1.98
C TRP A 77 8.30 3.46 -1.03
N TYR A 78 8.73 3.09 0.17
CA TYR A 78 9.12 4.03 1.21
C TYR A 78 10.55 4.58 1.02
N GLN A 79 11.37 4.02 0.13
CA GLN A 79 12.71 4.56 -0.20
C GLN A 79 12.63 5.92 -0.90
N PHE A 80 11.61 6.11 -1.74
CA PHE A 80 11.46 7.29 -2.59
C PHE A 80 10.21 8.10 -2.21
N ALA A 81 9.50 7.72 -1.14
CA ALA A 81 8.40 8.50 -0.61
C ALA A 81 8.92 9.72 0.17
N SER A 82 8.34 10.89 -0.08
CA SER A 82 8.61 12.08 0.73
C SER A 82 8.07 11.89 2.17
N ALA A 83 8.55 12.70 3.11
CA ALA A 83 8.00 12.73 4.47
C ALA A 83 6.48 12.97 4.46
N GLY A 84 6.00 13.94 3.66
CA GLY A 84 4.56 14.19 3.50
C GLY A 84 3.80 13.02 2.87
N SER A 85 4.42 12.26 1.97
CA SER A 85 3.83 11.04 1.40
C SER A 85 3.65 9.96 2.47
N VAL A 86 4.64 9.78 3.35
CA VAL A 86 4.60 8.85 4.49
C VAL A 86 3.53 9.28 5.50
N GLU A 87 3.48 10.56 5.86
CA GLU A 87 2.45 11.12 6.74
C GLU A 87 1.04 10.88 6.20
N ALA A 88 0.82 11.06 4.89
CA ALA A 88 -0.48 10.81 4.26
C ALA A 88 -0.87 9.32 4.28
N ILE A 89 0.10 8.41 4.13
CA ILE A 89 -0.13 6.96 4.29
C ILE A 89 -0.52 6.64 5.74
N GLN A 90 0.16 7.23 6.73
CA GLN A 90 -0.18 7.05 8.14
C GLN A 90 -1.56 7.61 8.48
N ALA A 91 -1.90 8.79 7.98
CA ALA A 91 -3.23 9.38 8.16
C ALA A 91 -4.34 8.49 7.57
N GLN A 92 -4.09 7.89 6.40
CA GLN A 92 -5.02 6.96 5.78
C GLN A 92 -5.15 5.64 6.59
N GLN A 93 -4.04 5.08 7.12
CA GLN A 93 -4.08 3.94 8.05
C GLN A 93 -4.90 4.27 9.31
N GLN A 94 -4.71 5.47 9.87
CA GLN A 94 -5.46 5.92 11.05
C GLN A 94 -6.97 6.02 10.75
N ARG A 95 -7.35 6.54 9.59
CA ARG A 95 -8.75 6.57 9.15
C ARG A 95 -9.36 5.17 9.08
N VAL A 96 -8.64 4.19 8.54
CA VAL A 96 -9.12 2.80 8.50
C VAL A 96 -9.26 2.22 9.91
N TYR A 97 -8.29 2.47 10.78
CA TYR A 97 -8.40 2.07 12.19
C TYR A 97 -9.63 2.65 12.87
N ASP A 98 -9.86 3.97 12.75
CA ASP A 98 -10.99 4.65 13.36
C ASP A 98 -12.32 4.06 12.86
N LYS A 99 -12.38 3.73 11.56
CA LYS A 99 -13.53 3.08 10.92
C LYS A 99 -13.79 1.68 11.48
N VAL A 100 -12.76 0.87 11.69
CA VAL A 100 -12.86 -0.46 12.32
C VAL A 100 -13.29 -0.35 13.80
N ALA A 101 -12.73 0.61 14.53
CA ALA A 101 -13.05 0.85 15.94
C ALA A 101 -14.50 1.32 16.13
N ALA A 102 -15.06 2.07 15.18
CA ALA A 102 -16.43 2.57 15.20
C ALA A 102 -17.50 1.52 14.82
N GLN A 103 -17.11 0.28 14.50
CA GLN A 103 -18.09 -0.78 14.22
C GLN A 103 -18.82 -1.18 15.51
N HIS A 104 -20.16 -1.13 15.49
CA HIS A 104 -21.03 -1.48 16.63
C HIS A 104 -22.07 -2.55 16.31
N SER A 105 -22.26 -2.91 15.03
CA SER A 105 -23.25 -3.89 14.60
C SER A 105 -22.54 -5.11 14.03
N PHE A 106 -22.74 -6.26 14.66
CA PHE A 106 -22.15 -7.53 14.26
C PHE A 106 -23.24 -8.59 14.16
N GLU A 107 -23.21 -9.38 13.08
CA GLU A 107 -24.12 -10.51 12.89
C GLU A 107 -23.93 -11.59 13.97
N HIS A 108 -22.69 -11.77 14.43
CA HIS A 108 -22.32 -12.74 15.45
C HIS A 108 -21.35 -12.10 16.45
N GLU A 109 -21.56 -12.37 17.75
CA GLU A 109 -20.73 -11.86 18.85
C GLU A 109 -19.24 -12.21 18.68
N VAL A 110 -18.93 -13.38 18.12
CA VAL A 110 -17.55 -13.81 17.85
C VAL A 110 -16.80 -12.82 16.94
N TRP A 111 -17.49 -12.12 16.04
CA TRP A 111 -16.86 -11.10 15.19
C TRP A 111 -16.53 -9.83 15.94
N GLN A 112 -17.38 -9.43 16.88
CA GLN A 112 -17.09 -8.32 17.79
C GLN A 112 -15.88 -8.65 18.67
N LEU A 113 -15.86 -9.83 19.31
CA LEU A 113 -14.75 -10.28 20.15
C LEU A 113 -13.43 -10.35 19.37
N THR A 114 -13.46 -10.89 18.16
CA THR A 114 -12.28 -10.96 17.28
C THR A 114 -11.77 -9.56 16.93
N ARG A 115 -12.68 -8.63 16.58
CA ARG A 115 -12.35 -7.24 16.26
C ARG A 115 -11.72 -6.55 17.47
N ASP A 116 -12.35 -6.66 18.64
CA ASP A 116 -11.90 -6.02 19.87
C ASP A 116 -10.51 -6.52 20.29
N ALA A 117 -10.25 -7.84 20.15
CA ALA A 117 -8.94 -8.43 20.40
C ALA A 117 -7.86 -7.99 19.39
N GLY A 118 -8.24 -7.72 18.14
CA GLY A 118 -7.33 -7.28 17.07
C GLY A 118 -7.00 -5.78 17.09
N LEU A 119 -7.86 -4.93 17.65
CA LEU A 119 -7.68 -3.47 17.66
C LEU A 119 -6.33 -3.00 18.22
N PRO A 120 -5.80 -3.53 19.35
CA PRO A 120 -4.50 -3.12 19.85
C PRO A 120 -3.35 -3.41 18.88
N ILE A 121 -3.42 -4.54 18.16
CA ILE A 121 -2.41 -4.93 17.16
C ILE A 121 -2.51 -4.01 15.94
N LEU A 122 -3.72 -3.76 15.45
CA LEU A 122 -3.95 -2.83 14.36
C LEU A 122 -3.45 -1.42 14.70
N LEU A 123 -3.75 -0.94 15.91
CA LEU A 123 -3.27 0.36 16.40
C LEU A 123 -1.74 0.44 16.44
N HIS A 124 -1.08 -0.65 16.84
CA HIS A 124 0.38 -0.72 16.82
C HIS A 124 0.94 -0.59 15.39
N HIS A 125 0.36 -1.30 14.41
CA HIS A 125 0.75 -1.16 13.01
C HIS A 125 0.51 0.26 12.48
N VAL A 126 -0.66 0.84 12.75
CA VAL A 126 -1.03 2.19 12.31
C VAL A 126 -0.08 3.26 12.87
N ARG A 127 0.35 3.11 14.13
CA ARG A 127 1.30 4.01 14.79
C ARG A 127 2.75 3.79 14.38
N THR A 128 3.06 2.65 13.76
CA THR A 128 4.41 2.36 13.28
C THR A 128 4.55 2.95 11.87
N PRO A 129 5.37 4.01 11.68
CA PRO A 129 5.56 4.57 10.35
C PRO A 129 6.11 3.51 9.40
N PRO A 130 5.67 3.48 8.13
CA PRO A 130 6.31 2.64 7.13
C PRO A 130 7.71 3.15 6.84
N GLU A 131 8.67 2.22 6.70
CA GLU A 131 10.08 2.52 6.51
C GLU A 131 10.67 1.71 5.35
N PRO A 132 11.73 2.22 4.68
CA PRO A 132 12.44 1.51 3.63
C PRO A 132 12.77 0.05 3.95
N ARG A 133 13.30 -0.23 5.15
CA ARG A 133 13.70 -1.58 5.61
C ARG A 133 12.54 -2.57 5.77
N PHE A 134 11.30 -2.08 5.75
CA PHE A 134 10.08 -2.88 5.77
C PHE A 134 9.30 -2.65 4.45
N PRO A 135 9.84 -3.09 3.30
CA PRO A 135 9.27 -2.77 1.98
C PRO A 135 7.82 -3.28 1.81
N HIS A 136 7.46 -4.32 2.55
CA HIS A 136 6.12 -4.92 2.57
C HIS A 136 5.33 -4.56 3.83
N HIS A 137 5.56 -3.38 4.43
CA HIS A 137 4.74 -2.89 5.52
C HIS A 137 3.26 -2.94 5.13
N ALA A 138 2.45 -3.67 5.92
CA ALA A 138 1.06 -3.94 5.59
C ALA A 138 0.18 -2.69 5.75
N LEU A 139 -0.61 -2.41 4.72
CA LEU A 139 -1.62 -1.37 4.68
C LEU A 139 -3.00 -2.02 4.82
N HIS A 140 -3.90 -1.37 5.55
CA HIS A 140 -5.20 -1.93 5.92
C HIS A 140 -6.32 -1.25 5.16
N TYR A 141 -7.41 -1.98 4.91
CA TYR A 141 -8.64 -1.45 4.32
C TYR A 141 -9.83 -2.21 4.90
N LEU A 142 -10.97 -1.57 5.10
CA LEU A 142 -12.18 -2.23 5.57
C LEU A 142 -13.16 -2.50 4.43
N ASP A 143 -13.27 -1.56 3.49
CA ASP A 143 -14.25 -1.62 2.41
C ASP A 143 -13.78 -0.99 1.08
N ALA A 144 -14.71 -0.91 0.13
CA ALA A 144 -14.47 -0.43 -1.22
C ALA A 144 -14.04 1.04 -1.26
N GLU A 145 -14.52 1.85 -0.32
CA GLU A 145 -14.14 3.26 -0.21
C GLU A 145 -12.67 3.36 0.22
N ASP A 146 -12.25 2.57 1.20
CA ASP A 146 -10.85 2.54 1.63
C ASP A 146 -9.94 2.10 0.49
N ALA A 147 -10.34 1.07 -0.27
CA ALA A 147 -9.58 0.60 -1.43
C ALA A 147 -9.44 1.71 -2.48
N ARG A 148 -10.51 2.46 -2.77
CA ARG A 148 -10.47 3.59 -3.72
C ARG A 148 -9.59 4.73 -3.21
N GLU A 149 -9.70 5.09 -1.94
CA GLU A 149 -8.88 6.15 -1.34
C GLU A 149 -7.39 5.77 -1.30
N TRP A 150 -7.07 4.50 -1.06
CA TRP A 150 -5.70 4.00 -1.24
C TRP A 150 -5.20 4.16 -2.68
N GLY A 151 -6.04 3.79 -3.65
CA GLY A 151 -5.76 4.01 -5.06
C GLY A 151 -5.46 5.48 -5.37
N ARG A 152 -6.33 6.39 -4.91
CA ARG A 152 -6.20 7.84 -5.10
C ARG A 152 -4.93 8.39 -4.46
N LEU A 153 -4.64 7.97 -3.23
CA LEU A 153 -3.45 8.40 -2.49
C LEU A 153 -2.17 7.97 -3.20
N LEU A 154 -2.03 6.68 -3.51
CA LEU A 154 -0.81 6.13 -4.11
C LEU A 154 -0.66 6.58 -5.58
N GLY A 155 -1.77 6.71 -6.31
CA GLY A 155 -1.80 7.31 -7.63
C GLY A 155 -1.41 8.79 -7.63
N GLY A 156 -1.74 9.53 -6.58
CA GLY A 156 -1.32 10.93 -6.42
C GLY A 156 0.17 11.07 -6.11
N GLN A 157 0.75 10.09 -5.41
CA GLN A 157 2.18 10.09 -5.05
C GLN A 157 3.11 9.60 -6.17
N ILE A 158 2.59 8.85 -7.16
CA ILE A 158 3.43 8.11 -8.10
C ILE A 158 4.36 9.01 -8.94
N ARG A 159 3.95 10.24 -9.26
CA ARG A 159 4.78 11.15 -10.07
C ARG A 159 6.06 11.49 -9.32
N ASP A 160 5.92 12.07 -8.13
CA ASP A 160 7.04 12.52 -7.31
C ASP A 160 7.91 11.33 -6.91
N TRP A 161 7.29 10.17 -6.64
CA TRP A 161 7.99 8.92 -6.38
C TRP A 161 8.88 8.50 -7.55
N LEU A 162 8.36 8.54 -8.79
CA LEU A 162 9.11 8.19 -9.99
C LEU A 162 10.24 9.19 -10.27
N GLU A 163 10.02 10.48 -10.01
CA GLU A 163 11.04 11.52 -10.15
C GLU A 163 12.19 11.29 -9.15
N ALA A 164 11.87 11.00 -7.88
CA ALA A 164 12.86 10.68 -6.86
C ALA A 164 13.63 9.38 -7.20
N CYS A 165 12.93 8.34 -7.65
CA CYS A 165 13.53 7.08 -8.09
C CYS A 165 14.46 7.28 -9.30
N ALA A 166 14.10 8.13 -10.25
CA ALA A 166 14.93 8.39 -11.43
C ALA A 166 16.17 9.26 -11.11
N ALA A 167 16.07 10.16 -10.13
CA ALA A 167 17.17 11.03 -9.71
C ALA A 167 18.28 10.26 -8.96
N SER A 168 17.91 9.21 -8.21
CA SER A 168 18.85 8.38 -7.46
C SER A 168 18.42 6.92 -7.47
N PRO A 169 18.49 6.22 -8.63
CA PRO A 169 18.05 4.84 -8.74
C PRO A 169 18.91 3.94 -7.85
N GLU A 170 18.28 3.27 -6.91
CA GLU A 170 18.96 2.45 -5.90
C GLU A 170 18.06 1.27 -5.51
N THR A 171 18.60 0.04 -5.57
CA THR A 171 17.87 -1.14 -5.08
C THR A 171 17.69 -1.07 -3.57
N LEU A 172 16.73 -1.82 -3.02
CA LEU A 172 16.57 -1.89 -1.56
C LEU A 172 17.84 -2.40 -0.88
N GLU A 173 18.52 -3.38 -1.48
CA GLU A 173 19.78 -3.91 -0.97
C GLU A 173 20.87 -2.83 -0.92
N GLN A 174 21.06 -2.09 -2.00
CA GLN A 174 22.04 -0.98 -2.07
C GLN A 174 21.74 0.09 -1.02
N HIS A 175 20.46 0.46 -0.88
CA HIS A 175 20.03 1.43 0.13
C HIS A 175 20.29 0.95 1.55
N MET A 176 19.94 -0.30 1.84
CA MET A 176 20.20 -0.90 3.13
C MET A 176 21.70 -0.87 3.43
N TRP A 177 22.54 -1.24 2.47
CA TRP A 177 23.99 -1.20 2.60
C TRP A 177 24.51 0.21 2.88
N ARG A 178 24.06 1.20 2.10
CA ARG A 178 24.46 2.60 2.26
C ARG A 178 24.04 3.22 3.59
N VAL A 179 22.84 2.89 4.08
CA VAL A 179 22.25 3.52 5.27
C VAL A 179 22.66 2.82 6.57
N HIS A 180 22.93 1.50 6.52
CA HIS A 180 23.17 0.71 7.74
C HIS A 180 24.54 0.03 7.82
N TRP A 181 25.30 -0.06 6.72
CA TRP A 181 26.57 -0.80 6.65
C TRP A 181 27.73 -0.04 6.00
N ALA A 182 27.58 1.24 5.68
CA ALA A 182 28.63 2.06 5.06
C ALA A 182 29.68 2.60 6.04
N GLU A 183 29.78 2.02 7.25
CA GLU A 183 30.79 2.35 8.27
C GLU A 183 31.85 1.25 8.41
#